data_AF-A0A7C9CVP1-F1
#
_entry.id   AF-A0A7C9CVP1-F1
#
_cell.length_a   1.000
_cell.length_b   1.000
_cell.length_c   1.000
_cell.angle_alpha   90.00
_cell.angle_beta   90.00
_cell.angle_gamma   90.00
#
_symmetry.space_group_name_H-M   'P 1'
#
loop_
_entity.id
_entity.type
_entity.pdbx_description
1 polymer ?
#
loop_
_entity_poly.entity_id
_entity_poly.type
_entity_poly.pdbx_seq_one_letter_code
_entity_poly.pdbx_strand_id
1 'polypeptide(L)'
;MNSLSLSFWVGLKPSFSRKSRLCRCREGNTEAGTEDVSALSYHKFLDFALTETKLRTHLVPSPLQEKFSHIQAVDGKAELKFQSFEASKIRLLRSMYIHGVDTVKVLDFTVFPRVEFDLPIFCANFFTNSATSIIVLHGLV
;
A
#
# COMPACT_ATOMS: atom_id res chain seq x y z
N MET A 1 6.76 -35.18 -26.18
CA MET A 1 7.83 -34.44 -26.88
C MET A 1 7.17 -33.27 -27.62
N ASN A 2 7.41 -31.98 -27.41
CA ASN A 2 8.23 -31.14 -26.53
C ASN A 2 7.46 -29.80 -26.45
N SER A 3 7.09 -29.30 -25.27
CA SER A 3 7.77 -28.20 -24.57
C SER A 3 8.45 -27.17 -25.49
N LEU A 4 7.90 -25.95 -25.55
CA LEU A 4 8.55 -24.73 -26.01
C LEU A 4 8.26 -23.66 -24.94
N SER A 5 9.01 -23.70 -23.83
CA SER A 5 10.23 -22.94 -23.58
C SER A 5 9.99 -21.43 -23.48
N LEU A 6 9.80 -20.99 -22.23
CA LEU A 6 9.98 -19.62 -21.76
C LEU A 6 11.46 -19.23 -21.88
N SER A 7 11.81 -18.48 -22.92
CA SER A 7 13.07 -17.74 -22.97
C SER A 7 13.06 -16.75 -24.13
N PHE A 8 12.56 -15.53 -23.90
CA PHE A 8 12.75 -14.46 -24.90
C PHE A 8 13.10 -13.08 -24.36
N TRP A 9 13.20 -12.86 -23.05
CA TRP A 9 13.58 -11.55 -22.54
C TRP A 9 14.57 -11.65 -21.38
N VAL A 10 15.73 -12.27 -21.68
CA VAL A 10 16.98 -12.00 -20.95
C VAL A 10 17.77 -11.05 -21.83
N GLY A 11 17.69 -9.74 -21.56
CA GLY A 11 18.49 -8.81 -22.37
C GLY A 11 18.19 -7.32 -22.23
N LEU A 12 17.86 -6.82 -21.04
CA LEU A 12 17.96 -5.39 -20.76
C LEU A 12 18.39 -5.23 -19.30
N LYS A 13 19.68 -4.98 -19.06
CA LYS A 13 20.20 -4.48 -17.79
C LYS A 13 19.87 -2.98 -17.71
N PRO A 14 19.18 -2.50 -16.67
CA PRO A 14 19.32 -1.13 -16.24
C PRO A 14 20.40 -1.11 -15.14
N SER A 15 21.47 -0.37 -15.37
CA SER A 15 22.39 0.02 -14.31
C SER A 15 21.65 0.95 -13.35
N PHE A 16 21.05 0.39 -12.30
CA PHE A 16 20.42 1.17 -11.25
C PHE A 16 21.48 1.60 -10.23
N SER A 17 22.16 2.71 -10.51
CA SER A 17 22.98 3.42 -9.53
C SER A 17 22.33 4.75 -9.23
N ARG A 18 21.54 4.80 -8.14
CA ARG A 18 21.28 6.01 -7.36
C ARG A 18 20.81 5.61 -5.96
N LYS A 19 21.59 6.05 -4.98
CA LYS A 19 21.50 5.82 -3.54
C LYS A 19 20.05 5.93 -3.02
N SER A 20 19.39 4.79 -2.83
CA SER A 20 18.24 4.69 -1.95
C SER A 20 18.74 4.85 -0.51
N ARG A 21 18.27 5.87 0.21
CA ARG A 21 18.36 5.89 1.67
C ARG A 21 17.51 4.73 2.18
N LEU A 22 18.17 3.60 2.42
CA LEU A 22 17.63 2.48 3.17
C LEU A 22 17.17 3.03 4.53
N CYS A 23 15.87 3.00 4.81
CA CYS A 23 15.39 3.14 6.20
C CYS A 23 15.95 1.96 6.98
N ARG A 24 17.10 2.17 7.62
CA ARG A 24 17.73 1.20 8.50
C ARG A 24 16.95 1.20 9.81
N CYS A 25 15.98 0.30 9.96
CA CYS A 25 15.50 -0.07 11.28
C CYS A 25 16.68 -0.69 12.03
N ARG A 26 16.99 -0.13 13.19
CA ARG A 26 18.10 -0.56 14.05
C ARG A 26 17.68 -1.88 14.70
N GLU A 27 18.22 -3.00 14.24
CA GLU A 27 18.11 -4.28 14.96
C GLU A 27 18.90 -4.16 16.26
N GLY A 28 18.18 -4.09 17.38
CA GLY A 28 18.74 -4.36 18.69
C GLY A 28 18.67 -5.86 18.95
N ASN A 29 19.79 -6.46 19.32
CA ASN A 29 19.85 -7.85 19.78
C ASN A 29 18.85 -8.07 20.92
N THR A 30 17.85 -8.92 20.72
CA THR A 30 17.16 -9.60 21.82
C THR A 30 16.67 -10.96 21.33
N GLU A 31 16.82 -11.94 22.21
CA GLU A 31 16.66 -13.38 22.04
C GLU A 31 15.28 -13.81 21.49
N ALA A 32 15.23 -15.04 20.97
CA ALA A 32 14.07 -15.69 20.37
C ALA A 32 12.82 -15.60 21.27
N GLY A 33 12.01 -14.58 21.01
CA GLY A 33 10.68 -14.38 21.57
C GLY A 33 9.71 -14.22 20.42
N THR A 34 8.54 -14.84 20.54
CA THR A 34 7.40 -14.71 19.62
C THR A 34 7.24 -13.27 19.14
N GLU A 35 7.57 -13.02 17.86
CA GLU A 35 7.43 -11.70 17.26
C GLU A 35 5.96 -11.29 17.32
N ASP A 36 5.71 -10.24 18.09
CA ASP A 36 4.40 -9.68 18.28
C ASP A 36 3.92 -9.05 16.96
N VAL A 37 2.92 -9.68 16.33
CA VAL A 37 2.19 -9.19 15.15
C VAL A 37 1.64 -7.76 15.36
N SER A 38 1.65 -7.26 16.61
CA SER A 38 1.40 -5.86 16.97
C SER A 38 2.34 -4.85 16.28
N ALA A 39 3.54 -5.23 15.84
CA ALA A 39 4.51 -4.30 15.25
C ALA A 39 4.20 -3.85 13.80
N LEU A 40 3.36 -4.59 13.06
CA LEU A 40 2.97 -4.22 11.70
C LEU A 40 1.93 -3.09 11.73
N SER A 41 2.35 -1.89 11.33
CA SER A 41 1.48 -0.73 11.16
C SER A 41 1.42 -0.34 9.69
N TYR A 42 0.29 -0.64 9.03
CA TYR A 42 0.03 -0.21 7.66
C TYR A 42 -0.05 1.31 7.52
N HIS A 43 -0.21 2.04 8.64
CA HIS A 43 -0.12 3.50 8.65
C HIS A 43 1.24 3.98 8.13
N LYS A 44 2.34 3.29 8.46
CA LYS A 44 3.68 3.63 7.94
C LYS A 44 3.75 3.49 6.42
N PHE A 45 3.10 2.48 5.86
CA PHE A 45 3.01 2.30 4.41
C PHE A 45 2.21 3.44 3.77
N LEU A 46 1.06 3.79 4.35
CA LEU A 46 0.23 4.90 3.88
C LEU A 46 0.97 6.24 3.92
N ASP A 47 1.62 6.56 5.04
CA ASP A 47 2.40 7.78 5.21
C ASP A 47 3.52 7.87 4.17
N PHE A 48 4.23 6.76 3.95
CA PHE A 48 5.27 6.68 2.93
C PHE A 48 4.69 6.90 1.53
N ALA A 49 3.65 6.17 1.15
CA ALA A 49 3.04 6.26 -0.18
C ALA A 49 2.50 7.66 -0.46
N LEU A 50 1.83 8.29 0.51
CA LEU A 50 1.31 9.65 0.38
C LEU A 50 2.44 10.68 0.33
N THR A 51 3.47 10.53 1.15
CA THR A 51 4.65 11.43 1.13
C THR A 51 5.34 11.36 -0.22
N GLU A 52 5.65 10.16 -0.70
CA GLU A 52 6.28 9.93 -2.00
C GLU A 52 5.43 10.44 -3.15
N THR A 53 4.11 10.31 -3.07
CA THR A 53 3.20 10.84 -4.10
C THR A 53 3.19 12.37 -4.10
N LYS A 54 3.13 13.00 -2.92
CA LYS A 54 3.18 14.47 -2.76
C LYS A 54 4.47 15.10 -3.27
N LEU A 55 5.59 14.37 -3.23
CA LEU A 55 6.85 14.82 -3.81
C LEU A 55 6.82 14.87 -5.35
N ARG A 56 5.97 14.07 -5.99
CA ARG A 56 5.90 13.93 -7.45
C ARG A 56 4.71 14.66 -8.07
N THR A 57 3.67 14.94 -7.30
CA THR A 57 2.48 15.64 -7.77
C THR A 57 1.73 16.32 -6.62
N HIS A 58 0.92 17.33 -6.94
CA HIS A 58 0.08 18.02 -5.97
C HIS A 58 -1.21 17.24 -5.73
N LEU A 59 -1.31 16.58 -4.58
CA LEU A 59 -2.53 15.90 -4.14
C LEU A 59 -3.56 16.90 -3.60
N VAL A 60 -4.77 16.84 -4.13
CA VAL A 60 -5.94 17.60 -3.65
C VAL A 60 -6.93 16.62 -3.04
N PRO A 61 -7.56 16.90 -1.88
CA PRO A 61 -8.63 16.05 -1.36
C PRO A 61 -9.74 15.82 -2.40
N SER A 62 -10.17 14.58 -2.56
CA SER A 62 -11.30 14.26 -3.44
C SER A 62 -12.62 14.67 -2.77
N PRO A 63 -13.70 14.99 -3.51
CA PRO A 63 -15.04 15.17 -2.94
C PRO A 63 -15.54 13.95 -2.15
N LEU A 64 -14.95 12.77 -2.40
CA LEU A 64 -15.21 11.56 -1.60
C LEU A 64 -14.73 11.69 -0.15
N GLN A 65 -13.75 12.53 0.13
CA GLN A 65 -13.18 12.69 1.47
C GLN A 65 -14.20 13.25 2.46
N GLU A 66 -15.04 14.18 2.01
CA GLU A 66 -16.09 14.78 2.84
C GLU A 66 -17.20 13.77 3.14
N LYS A 67 -17.51 12.89 2.17
CA LYS A 67 -18.56 11.88 2.30
C LYS A 67 -18.11 10.65 3.07
N PHE A 68 -16.85 10.26 2.90
CA PHE A 68 -16.26 9.03 3.42
C PHE A 68 -14.90 9.36 4.04
N SER A 69 -14.90 9.72 5.32
CA SER A 69 -13.69 9.95 6.10
C SER A 69 -13.47 8.87 7.15
N HIS A 70 -14.54 8.45 7.81
CA HIS A 70 -14.54 7.40 8.82
C HIS A 70 -15.89 6.69 8.83
N ILE A 71 -15.89 5.39 9.14
CA ILE A 71 -17.08 4.58 9.41
C ILE A 71 -16.78 3.76 10.65
N GLN A 72 -17.67 3.82 11.65
CA GLN A 72 -17.60 2.94 12.80
C GLN A 72 -18.41 1.67 12.52
N ALA A 73 -17.86 0.50 12.86
CA ALA A 73 -18.58 -0.76 12.79
C ALA A 73 -19.81 -0.72 13.72
N VAL A 74 -20.88 -1.43 13.34
CA VAL A 74 -22.16 -1.45 14.08
C VAL A 74 -22.00 -1.95 15.51
N ASP A 75 -21.04 -2.85 15.75
CA ASP A 75 -20.71 -3.39 17.07
C ASP A 75 -19.73 -2.50 17.87
N GLY A 76 -19.26 -1.40 17.28
CA GLY A 76 -18.30 -0.47 17.88
C GLY A 76 -16.88 -1.01 18.02
N LYS A 77 -16.57 -2.21 17.51
CA LYS A 77 -15.26 -2.88 17.73
C LYS A 77 -14.20 -2.53 16.69
N ALA A 78 -14.59 -1.92 15.59
CA ALA A 78 -13.68 -1.51 14.53
C ALA A 78 -14.02 -0.14 13.97
N GLU A 79 -12.98 0.58 13.59
CA GLU A 79 -13.05 1.85 12.88
C GLU A 79 -12.42 1.69 11.50
N LEU A 80 -13.14 2.09 10.46
CA LEU A 80 -12.65 2.15 9.10
C LEU A 80 -12.32 3.61 8.80
N LYS A 81 -11.06 3.91 8.49
CA LYS A 81 -10.60 5.24 8.08
C LYS A 81 -10.37 5.27 6.58
N PHE A 82 -10.84 6.34 5.95
CA PHE A 82 -10.73 6.54 4.52
C PHE A 82 -9.94 7.82 4.23
N GLN A 83 -9.06 7.75 3.24
CA GLN A 83 -8.45 8.93 2.65
C GLN A 83 -8.60 8.88 1.14
N SER A 84 -8.91 10.01 0.52
CA SER A 84 -9.13 10.09 -0.92
C SER A 84 -8.61 11.41 -1.48
N PHE A 85 -7.89 11.30 -2.59
CA PHE A 85 -7.19 12.41 -3.22
C PHE A 85 -7.28 12.30 -4.74
N GLU A 86 -7.06 13.42 -5.40
CA GLU A 86 -6.95 13.55 -6.84
C GLU A 86 -5.67 14.31 -7.18
N ALA A 87 -5.18 14.14 -8.40
CA ALA A 87 -4.04 14.90 -8.92
C ALA A 87 -4.16 15.12 -10.43
N SER A 88 -3.16 15.78 -11.02
CA SER A 88 -3.15 16.04 -12.47
C SER A 88 -3.26 14.76 -13.31
N LYS A 89 -2.56 13.68 -12.93
CA LYS A 89 -2.59 12.37 -13.63
C LYS A 89 -3.37 11.27 -12.90
N ILE A 90 -3.83 11.56 -11.69
CA ILE A 90 -4.52 10.60 -10.82
C ILE A 90 -5.98 11.01 -10.76
N ARG A 91 -6.86 10.16 -11.28
CA ARG A 91 -8.31 10.35 -11.17
C ARG A 91 -8.79 10.12 -9.75
N LEU A 92 -8.23 9.13 -9.06
CA LEU A 92 -8.54 8.86 -7.66
C LEU A 92 -7.41 8.05 -7.02
N LEU A 93 -6.78 8.59 -5.99
CA LEU A 93 -6.01 7.83 -5.01
C LEU A 93 -6.91 7.63 -3.80
N ARG A 94 -7.12 6.39 -3.37
CA ARG A 94 -7.89 6.10 -2.17
C ARG A 94 -7.18 5.13 -1.26
N SER A 95 -7.34 5.32 0.03
CA SER A 95 -6.97 4.36 1.07
C SER A 95 -8.17 4.06 1.96
N MET A 96 -8.24 2.82 2.40
CA MET A 96 -9.07 2.36 3.49
C MET A 96 -8.18 1.57 4.45
N TYR A 97 -8.26 1.91 5.72
CA TYR A 97 -7.54 1.22 6.79
C TYR A 97 -8.52 0.85 7.90
N ILE A 98 -8.47 -0.39 8.35
CA ILE A 98 -9.31 -0.88 9.46
C ILE A 98 -8.45 -0.99 10.72
N HIS A 99 -8.88 -0.29 11.76
CA HIS A 99 -8.36 -0.40 13.11
C HIS A 99 -9.42 -1.05 13.99
N GLY A 100 -9.26 -2.34 14.27
CA GLY A 100 -10.09 -3.08 15.21
C GLY A 100 -9.43 -3.23 16.57
N VAL A 101 -10.25 -3.50 17.59
CA VAL A 101 -9.79 -4.08 18.87
C VAL A 101 -9.25 -5.51 18.65
N ASP A 102 -9.74 -6.16 17.60
CA ASP A 102 -9.29 -7.49 17.17
C ASP A 102 -7.89 -7.45 16.52
N THR A 103 -7.22 -8.60 16.44
CA THR A 103 -5.89 -8.76 15.81
C THR A 103 -5.90 -8.56 14.29
N VAL A 104 -7.07 -8.31 13.69
CA VAL A 104 -7.24 -8.14 12.25
C VAL A 104 -6.91 -6.70 11.85
N LYS A 105 -5.96 -6.57 10.93
CA LYS A 105 -5.54 -5.32 10.29
C LYS A 105 -5.80 -5.45 8.80
N VAL A 106 -6.42 -4.43 8.21
CA VAL A 106 -6.72 -4.40 6.78
C VAL A 106 -6.25 -3.08 6.19
N LEU A 107 -5.59 -3.18 5.03
CA LEU A 107 -5.24 -2.05 4.18
C LEU A 107 -5.78 -2.32 2.77
N ASP A 108 -6.50 -1.35 2.22
CA ASP A 108 -6.75 -1.23 0.79
C ASP A 108 -6.24 0.13 0.34
N PHE A 109 -5.22 0.14 -0.51
CA PHE A 109 -4.68 1.35 -1.12
C PHE A 109 -4.68 1.18 -2.64
N THR A 110 -5.35 2.09 -3.34
CA THR A 110 -5.49 2.02 -4.80
C THR A 110 -5.25 3.38 -5.44
N VAL A 111 -4.52 3.39 -6.56
CA VAL A 111 -4.30 4.59 -7.39
C VAL A 111 -4.88 4.34 -8.78
N PHE A 112 -5.94 5.08 -9.09
CA PHE A 112 -6.57 5.09 -10.40
C PHE A 112 -6.03 6.26 -11.23
N PRO A 113 -5.36 6.00 -12.36
CA PRO A 113 -4.99 7.06 -13.29
C PRO A 113 -6.23 7.66 -13.95
N ARG A 114 -6.07 8.87 -14.51
CA ARG A 114 -7.08 9.39 -15.44
C ARG A 114 -7.05 8.60 -16.74
N VAL A 115 -8.18 8.58 -17.43
CA VAL A 115 -8.39 7.76 -18.63
C VAL A 115 -7.47 8.16 -19.79
N GLU A 116 -6.93 9.39 -19.76
CA GLU A 116 -5.97 9.88 -20.76
C GLU A 116 -4.56 9.31 -20.56
N PHE A 117 -4.30 8.64 -19.43
CA PHE A 117 -3.02 8.03 -19.12
C PHE A 117 -3.16 6.51 -19.10
N ASP A 118 -2.52 5.85 -20.06
CA ASP A 118 -2.38 4.38 -20.12
C ASP A 118 -1.36 3.90 -19.07
N LEU A 119 -1.70 4.07 -17.80
CA LEU A 119 -0.93 3.60 -16.66
C LEU A 119 -1.68 2.43 -16.00
N PRO A 120 -0.95 1.43 -15.47
CA PRO A 120 -1.60 0.37 -14.70
C PRO A 120 -2.22 0.95 -13.43
N ILE A 121 -3.33 0.36 -13.00
CA ILE A 121 -3.89 0.63 -11.67
C ILE A 121 -2.94 0.02 -10.64
N PHE A 122 -2.47 0.85 -9.71
CA PHE A 122 -1.71 0.39 -8.56
C PHE A 122 -2.68 -0.03 -7.46
N CYS A 123 -2.52 -1.24 -6.92
CA CYS A 123 -3.31 -1.78 -5.82
C CYS A 123 -2.40 -2.45 -4.78
N ALA A 124 -2.64 -2.14 -3.51
CA ALA A 124 -2.07 -2.82 -2.37
C ALA A 124 -3.22 -3.20 -1.41
N ASN A 125 -3.54 -4.49 -1.35
CA ASN A 125 -4.59 -5.04 -0.51
C ASN A 125 -3.98 -6.03 0.48
N PHE A 126 -3.86 -5.61 1.74
CA PHE A 126 -3.27 -6.41 2.80
C PHE A 126 -4.31 -6.75 3.84
N PHE A 127 -4.37 -8.02 4.19
CA PHE A 127 -5.17 -8.55 5.28
C PHE A 127 -4.24 -9.33 6.19
N THR A 128 -4.11 -8.92 7.44
CA THR A 128 -3.30 -9.62 8.44
C THR A 128 -4.15 -9.88 9.67
N ASN A 129 -4.06 -11.08 10.23
CA ASN A 129 -4.53 -11.40 11.57
C ASN A 129 -3.36 -11.94 12.41
N SER A 130 -3.61 -12.43 13.62
CA SER A 130 -2.56 -12.97 14.50
C SER A 130 -1.82 -14.19 13.97
N ALA A 131 -2.36 -14.90 12.96
CA ALA A 131 -1.79 -16.15 12.47
C ALA A 131 -1.26 -16.06 11.03
N THR A 132 -1.85 -15.19 10.20
CA THR A 132 -1.70 -15.22 8.75
C THR A 132 -1.76 -13.83 8.14
N SER A 133 -1.09 -13.67 7.00
CA SER A 133 -1.18 -12.48 6.17
C SER A 133 -1.47 -12.86 4.73
N ILE A 134 -2.47 -12.21 4.13
CA ILE A 134 -2.85 -12.32 2.73
C ILE A 134 -2.54 -10.97 2.10
N ILE A 135 -1.64 -10.98 1.11
CA ILE A 135 -1.08 -9.77 0.51
C ILE A 135 -1.27 -9.86 -1.00
N VAL A 136 -1.98 -8.88 -1.55
CA VAL A 136 -2.03 -8.62 -2.99
C VAL A 136 -1.37 -7.28 -3.25
N LEU A 137 -0.30 -7.29 -4.04
CA LEU A 137 0.39 -6.09 -4.48
C LEU A 137 0.53 -6.15 -6.00
N HIS A 138 -0.03 -5.17 -6.69
CA HIS A 138 -0.03 -5.10 -8.14
C HIS A 138 0.15 -3.66 -8.62
N GLY A 139 0.93 -3.49 -9.69
CA GLY A 139 1.31 -2.20 -10.25
C GLY A 139 2.82 -2.18 -10.52
N LEU A 140 3.20 -1.72 -11.72
CA LEU A 140 4.62 -1.55 -12.05
C LEU A 140 5.22 -0.46 -11.16
N VAL A 141 6.21 -0.84 -10.35
CA VAL A 141 7.09 0.05 -9.57
C VAL A 141 8.26 0.51 -10.44
#